data_AF-A0AAN8S595-F1
#
_entry.id   AF-A0AAN8S595-F1
#
_cell.length_a   1.000
_cell.length_b   1.000
_cell.length_c   1.000
_cell.angle_alpha   90.00
_cell.angle_beta   90.00
_cell.angle_gamma   90.00
#
_symmetry.space_group_name_H-M   'P 1'
#
loop_
_entity.id
_entity.type
_entity.pdbx_description
1 polymer ?
#
loop_
_entity_poly.entity_id
_entity_poly.type
_entity_poly.pdbx_seq_one_letter_code
_entity_poly.pdbx_strand_id
1 'polypeptide(L)'
;MTGGIIKTVRLAEIKRWQEKIFDVRGRSFAKALYWSDENAFGPRAYFQTVSKPAALALDSVALEDEGIYRCRVDFKNSPTRNYQVNLTVIGEYIAQYNSSPLELAPVQNNYHYYH
;
A
#
# COMPACT_ATOMS: atom_id res chain seq x y z
N MET A 1 -9.33 5.41 22.60
CA MET A 1 -8.60 5.70 21.34
C MET A 1 -9.09 7.02 20.76
N THR A 2 -8.55 8.16 21.21
CA THR A 2 -8.89 9.48 20.66
C THR A 2 -8.11 9.72 19.36
N GLY A 3 -8.51 9.07 18.27
CA GLY A 3 -7.99 9.38 16.93
C GLY A 3 -8.64 10.67 16.44
N GLY A 4 -7.89 11.78 16.46
CA GLY A 4 -8.38 13.05 15.91
C GLY A 4 -8.68 12.98 14.40
N ILE A 5 -9.14 14.08 13.81
CA ILE A 5 -9.40 14.16 12.37
C ILE A 5 -8.07 13.97 11.62
N ILE A 6 -7.99 12.92 10.79
CA ILE A 6 -6.85 12.64 9.92
C ILE A 6 -6.72 13.79 8.92
N LYS A 7 -5.50 14.30 8.72
CA LYS A 7 -5.17 15.32 7.73
C LYS A 7 -4.45 14.73 6.53
N THR A 8 -3.50 13.84 6.78
CA THR A 8 -2.66 13.28 5.72
C THR A 8 -2.27 11.86 6.09
N VAL A 9 -2.30 10.96 5.11
CA VAL A 9 -1.69 9.63 5.19
C VAL A 9 -0.64 9.54 4.10
N ARG A 10 0.56 9.07 4.46
CA ARG A 10 1.63 8.76 3.50
C ARG A 10 2.08 7.33 3.67
N LEU A 11 2.16 6.60 2.57
CA LEU A 11 2.86 5.32 2.52
C LEU A 11 4.17 5.51 1.78
N ALA A 12 5.26 4.97 2.30
CA ALA A 12 6.53 4.89 1.59
C ALA A 12 7.12 3.48 1.67
N GLU A 13 7.64 2.94 0.56
CA GLU A 13 8.55 1.80 0.61
C GLU A 13 9.91 2.28 1.17
N ILE A 14 10.40 1.65 2.24
CA ILE A 14 11.61 2.13 2.93
C ILE A 14 12.86 2.03 2.05
N LYS A 15 12.94 1.02 1.19
CA LYS A 15 14.10 0.80 0.32
C LYS A 15 14.14 1.75 -0.88
N ARG A 16 12.97 2.12 -1.42
CA ARG A 16 12.85 2.83 -2.70
C ARG A 16 12.37 4.27 -2.60
N TRP A 17 12.02 4.76 -1.40
CA TRP A 17 11.49 6.12 -1.16
C TRP A 17 10.24 6.48 -1.99
N GLN A 18 9.55 5.45 -2.43
CA GLN A 18 8.37 5.48 -3.28
C GLN A 18 7.14 5.85 -2.48
N GLU A 19 6.50 7.00 -2.77
CA GLU A 19 5.45 7.57 -1.91
C GLU A 19 4.02 7.50 -2.49
N LYS A 20 3.04 7.21 -1.63
CA LYS A 20 1.59 7.38 -1.86
C LYS A 20 1.02 8.33 -0.82
N ILE A 21 0.26 9.35 -1.25
CA ILE A 21 -0.30 10.38 -0.39
C ILE A 21 -1.82 10.44 -0.52
N PHE A 22 -2.48 10.53 0.63
CA PHE A 22 -3.89 10.90 0.78
C PHE A 22 -3.98 12.11 1.70
N ASP A 23 -4.43 13.24 1.18
CA ASP A 23 -4.46 14.51 1.92
C ASP A 23 -5.85 15.13 1.95
N VAL A 24 -6.36 15.36 3.15
CA VAL A 24 -7.66 15.98 3.44
C VAL A 24 -7.54 17.30 4.21
N ARG A 25 -6.37 17.94 4.21
CA ARG A 25 -6.19 19.25 4.84
C ARG A 25 -7.13 20.29 4.20
N GLY A 26 -8.04 20.82 5.03
CA GLY A 26 -8.99 21.87 4.64
C GLY A 26 -10.12 21.40 3.71
N ARG A 27 -10.35 20.09 3.59
CA ARG A 27 -11.29 19.50 2.63
C ARG A 27 -12.02 18.30 3.25
N SER A 28 -13.17 17.92 2.70
CA SER A 28 -13.83 16.67 3.05
C SER A 28 -13.09 15.47 2.45
N PHE A 29 -13.33 14.27 2.98
CA PHE A 29 -12.77 13.03 2.43
C PHE A 29 -13.09 12.84 0.94
N ALA A 30 -14.29 13.22 0.50
CA ALA A 30 -14.72 13.14 -0.89
C ALA A 30 -13.94 14.05 -1.84
N LYS A 31 -13.25 15.07 -1.31
CA LYS A 31 -12.42 16.01 -2.07
C LYS A 31 -10.93 15.84 -1.77
N ALA A 32 -10.52 14.72 -1.19
CA ALA A 32 -9.13 14.46 -0.86
C ALA A 32 -8.21 14.65 -2.08
N LEU A 33 -6.99 15.12 -1.83
CA LEU A 33 -5.94 15.10 -2.84
C LEU A 33 -5.21 13.76 -2.77
N TYR A 34 -4.99 13.18 -3.93
CA TYR A 34 -4.31 11.91 -4.10
C TYR A 34 -3.04 12.14 -4.90
N TRP A 35 -1.94 11.52 -4.48
CA TRP A 35 -0.73 11.46 -5.27
C TRP A 35 -0.07 10.11 -5.09
N SER A 36 0.52 9.60 -6.15
CA SER A 36 1.34 8.38 -6.15
C SER A 36 2.52 8.64 -7.03
N ASP A 37 3.70 8.26 -6.56
CA ASP A 37 4.82 8.04 -7.46
C ASP A 37 4.43 6.92 -8.45
N GLU A 38 4.68 7.16 -9.73
CA GLU A 38 4.37 6.25 -10.82
C GLU A 38 5.25 4.99 -10.76
N ASN A 39 6.49 5.15 -10.28
CA ASN A 39 7.43 4.05 -10.07
C ASN A 39 7.19 3.30 -8.77
N ALA A 40 6.29 3.79 -7.92
CA ALA A 40 5.86 3.14 -6.69
C ALA A 40 4.73 2.17 -6.96
N PHE A 41 3.51 2.65 -6.74
CA PHE A 41 2.29 1.88 -6.88
C PHE A 41 1.50 2.28 -8.12
N GLY A 42 1.89 3.38 -8.78
CA GLY A 42 1.12 3.99 -9.86
C GLY A 42 -0.38 4.05 -9.53
N PRO A 43 -1.26 3.57 -10.42
CA PRO A 43 -2.70 3.54 -10.18
C PRO A 43 -3.16 2.37 -9.29
N ARG A 44 -2.31 1.38 -8.99
CA ARG A 44 -2.69 0.12 -8.32
C ARG A 44 -2.95 0.26 -6.82
N ALA A 45 -2.40 1.29 -6.15
CA ALA A 45 -2.65 1.52 -4.73
C ALA A 45 -3.65 2.65 -4.47
N TYR A 46 -4.54 2.45 -3.51
CA TYR A 46 -5.51 3.48 -3.09
C TYR A 46 -5.88 3.33 -1.61
N PHE A 47 -6.23 4.45 -0.98
CA PHE A 47 -6.64 4.47 0.42
C PHE A 47 -8.14 4.19 0.54
N GLN A 48 -8.48 3.09 1.21
CA GLN A 48 -9.84 2.77 1.62
C GLN A 48 -10.13 3.43 2.98
N THR A 49 -10.88 4.53 2.94
CA THR A 49 -11.25 5.30 4.15
C THR A 49 -12.53 4.81 4.81
N VAL A 50 -13.32 4.00 4.11
CA VAL A 50 -14.57 3.40 4.60
C VAL A 50 -14.33 2.14 5.45
N SER A 51 -13.19 1.47 5.28
CA SER A 51 -12.83 0.31 6.09
C SER A 51 -12.53 0.73 7.54
N LYS A 52 -12.74 -0.17 8.49
CA LYS A 52 -12.39 0.03 9.90
C LYS A 52 -11.49 -1.12 10.37
N PRO A 53 -10.17 -0.88 10.55
CA PRO A 53 -9.45 0.38 10.33
C PRO A 53 -9.36 0.78 8.84
N ALA A 54 -9.09 2.06 8.57
CA ALA A 54 -8.78 2.53 7.22
C ALA A 54 -7.55 1.77 6.68
N ALA A 55 -7.60 1.34 5.43
CA ALA A 55 -6.59 0.48 4.84
C ALA A 55 -6.00 1.09 3.56
N LEU A 56 -4.78 0.68 3.23
CA LEU A 56 -4.28 0.82 1.87
C LEU A 56 -4.58 -0.49 1.14
N ALA A 57 -5.28 -0.39 0.01
CA ALA A 57 -5.47 -1.49 -0.92
C ALA A 57 -4.44 -1.38 -2.04
N LEU A 58 -3.90 -2.51 -2.47
CA LEU A 58 -2.98 -2.65 -3.59
C LEU A 58 -3.50 -3.76 -4.51
N ASP A 59 -3.83 -3.40 -5.74
CA ASP A 59 -4.31 -4.34 -6.76
C ASP A 59 -3.13 -4.97 -7.52
N SER A 60 -3.34 -6.19 -8.04
CA SER A 60 -2.33 -6.94 -8.83
C SER A 60 -0.96 -6.99 -8.14
N VAL A 61 -0.93 -7.49 -6.90
CA VAL A 61 0.29 -7.64 -6.11
C VAL A 61 1.31 -8.53 -6.84
N ALA A 62 2.54 -8.06 -6.95
CA ALA A 62 3.65 -8.76 -7.61
C ALA A 62 4.80 -9.01 -6.63
N LEU A 63 5.74 -9.91 -6.98
CA LEU A 63 6.87 -10.24 -6.11
C LEU A 63 7.76 -9.01 -5.80
N GLU A 64 7.81 -8.04 -6.72
CA GLU A 64 8.60 -6.82 -6.56
C GLU A 64 7.98 -5.83 -5.56
N ASP A 65 6.72 -6.06 -5.15
CA ASP A 65 6.03 -5.32 -4.11
C ASP A 65 6.45 -5.81 -2.71
N GLU A 66 7.17 -6.95 -2.58
CA GLU A 66 7.67 -7.42 -1.29
C GLU A 66 8.64 -6.40 -0.65
N GLY A 67 8.36 -6.05 0.60
CA GLY A 67 9.18 -5.07 1.28
C GLY A 67 8.61 -4.55 2.60
N ILE A 68 9.37 -3.65 3.20
CA ILE A 68 8.95 -2.96 4.42
C ILE A 68 8.45 -1.57 4.05
N TYR A 69 7.21 -1.31 4.42
CA TYR A 69 6.50 -0.07 4.18
C TYR A 69 6.35 0.73 5.45
N ARG A 70 6.40 2.05 5.33
CA ARG A 70 6.10 2.98 6.41
C ARG A 70 4.82 3.74 6.12
N CYS A 71 3.84 3.63 7.00
CA CYS A 71 2.63 4.43 6.99
C CYS A 71 2.74 5.56 8.03
N ARG A 72 2.74 6.81 7.57
CA ARG A 72 2.70 8.01 8.40
C ARG A 72 1.29 8.59 8.36
N VAL A 73 0.70 8.82 9.54
CA VAL A 73 -0.63 9.43 9.69
C VAL A 73 -0.50 10.72 10.48
N ASP A 74 -0.76 11.84 9.82
CA ASP A 74 -0.77 13.17 10.44
C ASP A 74 -2.20 13.53 10.85
N PHE A 75 -2.39 13.86 12.13
CA PHE A 75 -3.68 14.25 12.72
C PHE A 75 -3.75 15.76 12.92
N LYS A 76 -4.96 16.33 12.92
CA LYS A 76 -5.15 17.77 13.12
C LYS A 76 -4.72 18.25 14.51
N ASN A 77 -5.14 17.53 15.55
CA ASN A 77 -5.02 17.93 16.97
C ASN A 77 -4.32 16.84 17.80
N SER A 78 -3.52 16.00 17.16
CA SER A 78 -2.85 14.89 17.84
C SER A 78 -1.50 14.63 17.19
N PRO A 79 -0.53 14.03 17.92
CA PRO A 79 0.76 13.69 17.36
C PRO A 79 0.64 12.80 16.12
N THR A 80 1.58 12.95 15.19
CA THR A 80 1.74 12.03 14.05
C THR A 80 1.97 10.61 14.55
N ARG A 81 1.31 9.64 13.92
CA ARG A 81 1.56 8.22 14.16
C ARG A 81 2.35 7.64 12.99
N ASN A 82 3.32 6.79 13.29
CA ASN A 82 4.09 6.07 12.29
C ASN A 82 3.90 4.58 12.53
N TYR A 83 3.65 3.86 11.45
CA TYR A 83 3.49 2.41 11.43
C TYR A 83 4.49 1.85 10.42
N GLN A 84 5.05 0.69 10.73
CA GLN A 84 5.88 -0.07 9.81
C GLN A 84 5.17 -1.39 9.54
N VAL A 85 5.04 -1.75 8.27
CA VAL A 85 4.34 -2.95 7.81
C VAL A 85 5.28 -3.73 6.93
N ASN A 86 5.43 -5.03 7.20
CA ASN A 86 6.16 -5.94 6.34
C ASN A 86 5.16 -6.63 5.39
N LEU A 87 5.35 -6.44 4.09
CA LEU A 87 4.60 -7.14 3.05
C LEU A 87 5.48 -8.26 2.52
N THR A 88 5.09 -9.51 2.78
CA THR A 88 5.70 -10.71 2.20
C THR A 88 4.76 -11.25 1.14
N VAL A 89 5.25 -11.41 -0.08
CA VAL A 89 4.46 -11.89 -1.21
C VAL A 89 4.77 -13.36 -1.43
N ILE A 90 3.78 -14.21 -1.17
CA ILE A 90 3.92 -15.65 -1.34
C ILE A 90 3.29 -16.00 -2.69
N GLY A 91 4.13 -16.36 -3.68
CA GLY A 91 3.69 -16.86 -4.98
C GLY A 91 3.77 -18.38 -5.06
N GLU A 92 2.80 -19.01 -5.72
CA GLU A 92 2.98 -20.37 -6.22
C GLU A 92 3.82 -20.32 -7.50
N TYR A 93 4.96 -21.00 -7.51
CA TYR A 93 5.66 -21.29 -8.75
C TYR A 93 5.09 -22.59 -9.32
N ILE A 94 4.34 -22.52 -10.42
CA ILE A 94 4.11 -23.73 -11.22
C ILE A 94 5.41 -24.03 -11.97
N ALA A 95 6.11 -25.08 -11.56
CA ALA A 95 7.17 -25.66 -12.35
C ALA A 95 6.53 -26.14 -13.68
N GLN A 96 6.71 -25.38 -14.75
CA GLN A 96 6.27 -25.80 -16.08
C GLN A 96 7.17 -26.97 -16.51
N TYR A 97 6.71 -28.21 -16.29
CA TYR A 97 7.48 -29.43 -16.55
C TYR A 97 7.81 -29.66 -18.05
N ASN A 98 7.29 -28.84 -18.96
CA ASN A 98 7.48 -29.01 -20.42
C ASN A 98 8.12 -27.81 -21.14
N SER A 99 8.67 -26.83 -20.42
CA SER A 99 9.38 -25.68 -20.99
C SER A 99 10.79 -25.64 -20.39
N SER A 100 11.79 -25.26 -21.19
CA SER A 100 13.20 -25.13 -20.77
C SER A 100 13.34 -24.44 -19.39
N PRO A 101 14.31 -24.82 -18.51
CA PRO A 101 14.36 -24.49 -17.07
C PRO A 101 14.51 -23.00 -16.66
N LEU A 102 14.23 -22.03 -17.53
CA LEU A 102 14.62 -20.64 -17.33
C LEU A 102 13.48 -19.62 -17.34
N GLU A 103 12.20 -20.04 -17.34
CA GLU A 103 11.08 -19.10 -17.32
C GLU A 103 10.14 -19.35 -16.13
N LEU A 104 10.54 -18.86 -14.95
CA LEU A 104 9.68 -18.76 -13.78
C LEU A 104 8.78 -17.52 -13.98
N ALA A 105 7.56 -17.72 -14.47
CA ALA A 105 6.55 -16.66 -14.52
C ALA A 105 5.82 -16.59 -13.16
N PRO A 106 5.76 -15.42 -12.49
CA PRO A 106 4.99 -15.27 -11.27
C PRO A 106 3.49 -15.47 -11.56
N VAL A 107 2.83 -16.32 -10.77
CA VAL A 107 1.37 -16.49 -10.82
C VAL A 107 0.73 -15.24 -10.19
N GLN A 108 -0.04 -14.50 -10.97
CA GLN A 108 -0.85 -13.38 -10.46
C GLN A 108 -2.05 -13.91 -9.66
N ASN A 109 -1.82 -14.26 -8.39
CA ASN A 109 -2.90 -14.62 -7.47
C ASN A 109 -3.33 -13.38 -6.67
N ASN A 110 -4.61 -13.02 -6.77
CA ASN A 110 -5.25 -12.00 -5.95
C ASN A 110 -5.35 -12.49 -4.49
N TYR A 111 -4.38 -12.10 -3.66
CA TYR A 111 -4.48 -12.32 -2.21
C TYR A 111 -5.11 -11.11 -1.53
N HIS A 112 -6.29 -11.31 -0.95
CA HIS A 112 -6.88 -10.41 0.03
C HIS A 112 -6.24 -10.68 1.40
N TYR A 113 -5.51 -9.71 1.95
CA TYR A 113 -5.01 -9.80 3.32
C TYR A 113 -6.17 -9.60 4.32
N TYR A 114 -6.33 -10.56 5.24
CA TYR A 114 -7.11 -10.39 6.47
C TYR A 114 -6.17 -10.17 7.65
N HIS A 115 -6.70 -9.40 8.60
CA HIS A 115 -6.10 -8.71 9.75
C HIS A 115 -4.96 -9.42 10.51
#